data_AF-A0A254RNL7-F1
#
_entry.id   AF-A0A254RNL7-F1
#
_cell.length_a   1.000
_cell.length_b   1.000
_cell.length_c   1.000
_cell.angle_alpha   90.00
_cell.angle_beta   90.00
_cell.angle_gamma   90.00
#
_symmetry.space_group_name_H-M   'P 1'
#
loop_
_entity.id
_entity.type
_entity.pdbx_description
1 polymer ?
#
loop_
_entity_poly.entity_id
_entity_poly.type
_entity_poly.pdbx_seq_one_letter_code
_entity_poly.pdbx_strand_id
1 'polypeptide(L)'
;MKLSHICLLGVSALMFWACANRYSSPILIERGEGRNEYEREYFAVKESMGIDKRLKDVFKQGYIEEGMTNDMVNLLWGPPDHEKTTEKQSIWEYYTREGELITRLFWKHPDQARLKGYEEEWILEKIEGDRYGGSPAPTSKHSSNY
;
A
#
# COMPACT_ATOMS: atom_id res chain seq x y z
N MET A 1 24.29 -33.55 31.90
CA MET A 1 24.45 -32.74 30.68
C MET A 1 25.46 -31.64 30.96
N LYS A 2 26.50 -31.48 30.14
CA LYS A 2 27.58 -30.49 30.39
C LYS A 2 27.06 -29.08 30.12
N LEU A 3 27.50 -28.09 30.92
CA LEU A 3 27.09 -26.68 30.83
C LEU A 3 27.20 -26.11 29.40
N SER A 4 28.21 -26.59 28.66
CA SER A 4 28.43 -26.24 27.25
C SER A 4 27.25 -26.57 26.33
N HIS A 5 26.46 -27.59 26.62
CA HIS A 5 25.34 -28.00 25.79
C HIS A 5 24.11 -27.10 26.01
N ILE A 6 23.97 -26.51 27.21
CA ILE A 6 22.89 -25.56 27.53
C ILE A 6 23.16 -24.21 26.87
N CYS A 7 24.42 -23.75 26.88
CA CYS A 7 24.81 -22.53 26.17
C CYS A 7 24.61 -22.64 24.65
N LEU A 8 24.89 -23.81 24.07
CA LEU A 8 24.75 -24.02 22.62
C LEU A 8 23.28 -24.06 22.17
N LEU A 9 22.38 -24.58 23.02
CA LEU A 9 20.93 -24.52 22.81
C LEU A 9 20.40 -23.08 22.94
N GLY A 10 20.94 -22.27 23.86
CA GLY A 10 20.56 -20.87 24.01
C GLY A 10 20.93 -20.01 22.80
N VAL A 11 22.13 -20.20 22.24
CA VAL A 11 22.60 -19.43 21.07
C VAL A 11 21.84 -19.82 19.80
N SER A 12 21.53 -21.10 19.62
CA SER A 12 20.74 -21.56 18.47
C SER A 12 19.30 -21.05 18.51
N ALA A 13 18.67 -21.01 19.69
CA ALA A 13 17.33 -20.42 19.85
C ALA A 13 17.30 -18.90 19.54
N LEU A 14 18.34 -18.15 19.91
CA LEU A 14 18.44 -16.72 19.61
C LEU A 14 18.60 -16.44 18.10
N MET A 15 19.33 -17.30 17.36
CA MET A 15 19.46 -17.16 15.91
C MET A 15 18.16 -17.46 15.16
N PHE A 16 17.34 -18.40 15.65
CA PHE A 16 16.03 -18.66 15.06
C PHE A 16 15.02 -17.51 15.27
N TRP A 17 15.14 -16.76 16.36
CA TRP A 17 14.29 -15.59 16.61
C TRP A 17 14.70 -14.34 15.82
N ALA A 18 15.99 -14.16 15.53
CA ALA A 18 16.47 -13.03 14.72
C ALA A 18 15.99 -13.08 13.26
N CYS A 19 15.79 -14.27 12.69
CA CYS A 19 15.29 -14.43 11.31
C CYS A 19 13.75 -14.42 11.20
N ALA A 20 13.01 -14.42 12.32
CA ALA A 20 11.55 -14.39 12.32
C ALA A 20 10.97 -12.97 12.19
N ASN A 21 11.83 -11.93 12.25
CA ASN A 21 11.42 -10.58 11.89
C ASN A 21 11.21 -10.54 10.37
N ARG A 22 9.95 -10.74 9.96
CA ARG A 22 9.49 -10.47 8.60
C ARG A 22 10.00 -9.09 8.21
N TYR A 23 10.90 -9.06 7.24
CA TYR A 23 11.31 -7.84 6.56
C TYR A 23 10.06 -7.23 5.92
N SER A 24 9.45 -6.29 6.63
CA SER A 24 8.44 -5.40 6.09
C SER A 24 9.23 -4.29 5.43
N SER A 25 9.48 -4.41 4.12
CA SER A 25 10.31 -3.43 3.41
C SER A 25 9.46 -2.18 3.16
N PRO A 26 9.71 -1.03 3.80
CA PRO A 26 8.88 0.18 3.70
C PRO A 26 9.05 0.91 2.35
N ILE A 27 9.51 0.19 1.33
CA ILE A 27 10.01 0.72 0.06
C ILE A 27 8.94 1.54 -0.66
N LEU A 28 7.66 1.20 -0.51
CA LEU A 28 6.57 1.85 -1.24
C LEU A 28 6.20 3.21 -0.67
N ILE A 29 6.16 3.36 0.66
CA ILE A 29 5.81 4.64 1.29
C ILE A 29 6.91 5.69 1.10
N GLU A 30 8.16 5.25 0.98
CA GLU A 30 9.28 6.15 0.66
C GLU A 30 9.27 6.63 -0.81
N ARG A 31 8.56 5.93 -1.72
CA ARG A 31 8.46 6.27 -3.15
C ARG A 31 7.33 7.24 -3.48
N GLY A 32 6.24 7.19 -2.73
CA GLY A 32 5.17 8.17 -2.87
C GLY A 32 5.63 9.57 -2.51
N GLU A 33 4.74 10.54 -2.66
CA GLU A 33 4.90 11.89 -2.11
C GLU A 33 4.77 11.82 -0.57
N GLY A 34 5.71 11.10 0.05
CA GLY A 34 5.77 10.85 1.47
C GLY A 34 6.37 12.05 2.18
N ARG A 35 5.50 12.92 2.73
CA ARG A 35 5.56 13.48 4.11
C ARG A 35 4.74 14.75 4.31
N ASN A 36 4.20 15.39 3.28
CA ASN A 36 3.40 16.60 3.46
C ASN A 36 1.92 16.23 3.60
N GLU A 37 1.46 16.05 4.85
CA GLU A 37 0.02 15.92 5.18
C GLU A 37 -0.83 16.99 4.47
N TYR A 38 -0.30 18.20 4.31
CA TYR A 38 -0.93 19.31 3.62
C TYR A 38 -1.23 19.04 2.12
N GLU A 39 -0.29 18.43 1.40
CA GLU A 39 -0.49 18.08 -0.02
C GLU A 39 -1.56 17.00 -0.14
N ARG A 40 -1.55 16.01 0.77
CA ARG A 40 -2.58 14.96 0.83
C ARG A 40 -3.97 15.52 1.11
N GLU A 41 -4.12 16.51 1.98
CA GLU A 41 -5.42 17.14 2.21
C GLU A 41 -5.92 17.90 0.98
N TYR A 42 -5.04 18.62 0.29
CA TYR A 42 -5.38 19.34 -0.93
C TYR A 42 -5.80 18.38 -2.06
N PHE A 43 -5.03 17.30 -2.29
CA PHE A 43 -5.37 16.26 -3.26
C PHE A 43 -6.62 15.48 -2.86
N ALA A 44 -6.82 15.22 -1.57
CA ALA A 44 -8.05 14.63 -1.06
C ALA A 44 -9.27 15.53 -1.26
N VAL A 45 -9.14 16.80 -1.62
CA VAL A 45 -10.29 17.64 -2.02
C VAL A 45 -10.46 17.65 -3.55
N LYS A 46 -9.35 17.70 -4.30
CA LYS A 46 -9.34 17.82 -5.76
C LYS A 46 -9.62 16.51 -6.51
N GLU A 47 -8.92 15.44 -6.14
CA GLU A 47 -8.93 14.14 -6.84
C GLU A 47 -9.96 13.16 -6.26
N SER A 48 -10.66 13.54 -5.18
CA SER A 48 -11.62 12.66 -4.52
C SER A 48 -13.09 13.02 -4.79
N MET A 49 -13.37 13.86 -5.78
CA MET A 49 -14.74 14.20 -6.14
C MET A 49 -15.51 12.92 -6.55
N GLY A 50 -16.63 12.65 -5.90
CA GLY A 50 -17.41 11.41 -6.12
C GLY A 50 -16.87 10.14 -5.43
N ILE A 51 -15.79 10.23 -4.65
CA ILE A 51 -15.26 9.12 -3.85
C ILE A 51 -15.92 9.09 -2.46
N ASP A 52 -16.17 7.88 -1.93
CA ASP A 52 -16.72 7.67 -0.59
C ASP A 52 -15.85 8.35 0.50
N LYS A 53 -16.49 9.00 1.49
CA LYS A 53 -15.82 9.61 2.65
C LYS A 53 -14.85 8.62 3.31
N ARG A 54 -15.25 7.35 3.40
CA ARG A 54 -14.42 6.29 4.01
C ARG A 54 -13.07 6.13 3.30
N LEU A 55 -13.05 6.11 1.97
CA LEU A 55 -11.82 5.98 1.19
C LEU A 55 -10.96 7.24 1.32
N LYS A 56 -11.57 8.43 1.40
CA LYS A 56 -10.84 9.68 1.66
C LYS A 56 -10.15 9.66 3.02
N ASP A 57 -10.83 9.16 4.05
CA ASP A 57 -10.28 9.08 5.40
C ASP A 57 -9.10 8.09 5.46
N VAL A 58 -9.21 6.96 4.77
CA VAL A 58 -8.11 5.97 4.67
C VAL A 58 -6.92 6.54 3.89
N PHE A 59 -7.17 7.27 2.80
CA PHE A 59 -6.12 7.94 2.04
C PHE A 59 -5.38 9.01 2.87
N LYS A 60 -6.11 9.81 3.66
CA LYS A 60 -5.51 10.78 4.60
C LYS A 60 -4.63 10.11 5.66
N GLN A 61 -4.97 8.90 6.06
CA GLN A 61 -4.14 8.09 6.97
C GLN A 61 -2.89 7.50 6.29
N GLY A 62 -2.75 7.68 4.97
CA GLY A 62 -1.59 7.21 4.21
C GLY A 62 -1.69 5.75 3.75
N TYR A 63 -2.88 5.17 3.78
CA TYR A 63 -3.12 3.78 3.37
C TYR A 63 -3.88 3.71 2.05
N ILE A 64 -3.64 2.65 1.29
CA ILE A 64 -4.40 2.37 0.08
C ILE A 64 -5.58 1.45 0.37
N GLU A 65 -6.63 1.58 -0.42
CA GLU A 65 -7.77 0.68 -0.34
C GLU A 65 -8.46 0.52 -1.71
N GLU A 66 -9.07 -0.65 -1.92
CA GLU A 66 -9.88 -0.96 -3.09
C GLU A 66 -10.96 0.11 -3.28
N GLY A 67 -11.07 0.61 -4.51
CA GLY A 67 -11.90 1.74 -4.89
C GLY A 67 -11.16 3.08 -4.94
N MET A 68 -9.93 3.19 -4.46
CA MET A 68 -9.13 4.40 -4.71
C MET A 68 -8.80 4.57 -6.19
N THR A 69 -8.62 5.81 -6.64
CA THR A 69 -8.18 6.10 -8.01
C THR A 69 -6.69 5.84 -8.16
N ASN A 70 -6.26 5.67 -9.41
CA ASN A 70 -4.86 5.51 -9.76
C ASN A 70 -3.99 6.64 -9.20
N ASP A 71 -4.43 7.89 -9.36
CA ASP A 71 -3.71 9.07 -8.90
C ASP A 71 -3.54 9.09 -7.38
N MET A 72 -4.57 8.72 -6.62
CA MET A 72 -4.47 8.61 -5.16
C MET A 72 -3.39 7.60 -4.75
N VAL A 73 -3.35 6.43 -5.37
CA VAL A 73 -2.35 5.42 -5.03
C VAL A 73 -0.96 5.86 -5.47
N ASN A 74 -0.84 6.48 -6.64
CA ASN A 74 0.43 7.03 -7.13
C ASN A 74 0.98 8.11 -6.18
N LEU A 75 0.12 8.95 -5.60
CA LEU A 75 0.52 9.90 -4.56
C LEU A 75 1.06 9.20 -3.31
N LEU A 76 0.47 8.09 -2.89
CA LEU A 76 0.88 7.39 -1.67
C LEU A 76 2.13 6.52 -1.84
N TRP A 77 2.23 5.80 -2.95
CA TRP A 77 3.24 4.75 -3.15
C TRP A 77 4.18 5.02 -4.33
N GLY A 78 3.94 6.09 -5.08
CA GLY A 78 4.69 6.44 -6.28
C GLY A 78 4.33 5.55 -7.48
N PRO A 79 5.00 5.78 -8.62
CA PRO A 79 4.75 5.04 -9.84
C PRO A 79 5.17 3.57 -9.69
N PRO A 80 4.51 2.64 -10.42
CA PRO A 80 4.88 1.24 -10.42
C PRO A 80 6.24 1.01 -11.08
N ASP A 81 6.93 -0.06 -10.69
CA ASP A 81 8.17 -0.47 -11.38
C ASP A 81 7.87 -1.10 -12.75
N HIS A 82 6.72 -1.76 -12.86
CA HIS A 82 6.26 -2.36 -14.10
C HIS A 82 4.74 -2.24 -14.23
N GLU A 83 4.28 -1.85 -15.41
CA GLU A 83 2.87 -1.73 -15.74
C GLU A 83 2.52 -2.63 -16.94
N LYS A 84 1.42 -3.39 -16.83
CA LYS A 84 0.83 -4.16 -17.92
C LYS A 84 -0.59 -3.67 -18.15
N THR A 85 -0.80 -2.95 -19.24
CA THR A 85 -2.12 -2.40 -19.58
C THR A 85 -2.76 -3.21 -20.70
N THR A 86 -3.99 -3.66 -20.44
CA THR A 86 -4.92 -4.27 -21.41
C THR A 86 -6.13 -3.34 -21.56
N GLU A 87 -6.91 -3.49 -22.63
CA GLU A 87 -8.11 -2.66 -22.91
C GLU A 87 -9.12 -2.56 -21.76
N LYS A 88 -9.13 -3.51 -20.82
CA LYS A 88 -10.09 -3.55 -19.70
C LYS A 88 -9.46 -3.51 -18.31
N GLN A 89 -8.16 -3.72 -18.23
CA GLN A 89 -7.46 -3.90 -16.96
C GLN A 89 -6.03 -3.38 -17.07
N SER A 90 -5.60 -2.57 -16.10
CA SER A 90 -4.18 -2.28 -15.89
C SER A 90 -3.68 -3.04 -14.68
N ILE A 91 -2.44 -3.54 -14.74
CA ILE A 91 -1.80 -4.25 -13.64
C ILE A 91 -0.50 -3.53 -13.32
N TRP A 92 -0.40 -3.04 -12.09
CA TRP A 92 0.80 -2.41 -11.55
C TRP A 92 1.52 -3.41 -10.67
N GLU A 93 2.82 -3.56 -10.90
CA GLU A 93 3.69 -4.45 -10.14
C GLU A 93 4.82 -3.63 -9.50
N TYR A 94 5.04 -3.88 -8.21
CA TYR A 94 6.13 -3.27 -7.46
C TYR A 94 7.11 -4.32 -6.98
N TYR A 95 8.40 -4.03 -7.12
CA TYR A 95 9.50 -4.93 -6.83
C TYR A 95 10.49 -4.31 -5.84
N THR A 96 11.18 -5.18 -5.10
CA THR A 96 12.34 -4.80 -4.29
C THR A 96 13.52 -4.44 -5.21
N ARG A 97 14.59 -3.88 -4.63
CA ARG A 97 15.82 -3.60 -5.38
C ARG A 97 16.49 -4.87 -5.90
N GLU A 98 16.22 -5.99 -5.24
CA GLU A 98 16.71 -7.33 -5.56
C GLU A 98 15.85 -8.02 -6.64
N GLY A 99 14.74 -7.39 -7.07
CA GLY A 99 13.84 -7.91 -8.10
C GLY A 99 12.73 -8.84 -7.60
N GLU A 100 12.47 -8.85 -6.28
CA GLU A 100 11.39 -9.66 -5.69
C GLU A 100 10.06 -8.91 -5.73
N LEU A 101 8.97 -9.57 -6.14
CA LEU A 101 7.64 -8.96 -6.20
C LEU A 101 7.13 -8.66 -4.78
N ILE A 102 6.83 -7.39 -4.51
CA ILE A 102 6.27 -6.92 -3.23
C ILE A 102 4.74 -7.02 -3.26
N THR A 103 4.14 -6.37 -4.26
CA THR A 103 2.69 -6.26 -4.37
C THR A 103 2.28 -6.03 -5.82
N ARG A 104 1.06 -6.44 -6.14
CA ARG A 104 0.42 -6.24 -7.43
C ARG A 104 -0.95 -5.58 -7.22
N LEU A 105 -1.18 -4.50 -7.96
CA LEU A 105 -2.43 -3.77 -7.97
C LEU A 105 -3.15 -4.01 -9.30
N PHE A 106 -4.43 -4.37 -9.21
CA PHE A 106 -5.28 -4.57 -10.37
C PHE A 106 -6.23 -3.40 -10.49
N TRP A 107 -6.26 -2.80 -11.68
CA TRP A 107 -7.02 -1.61 -11.99
C TRP A 107 -8.11 -1.94 -12.99
N LYS A 108 -9.30 -1.38 -12.79
CA LYS A 108 -10.39 -1.45 -13.76
C LYS A 108 -11.05 -0.09 -13.97
N HIS A 109 -11.80 0.04 -15.05
CA HIS A 109 -12.75 1.14 -15.16
C HIS A 109 -13.99 0.85 -14.29
N PRO A 110 -14.58 1.88 -13.66
CA PRO A 110 -15.78 1.71 -12.86
C PRO A 110 -17.00 1.35 -13.72
N ASP A 111 -17.85 0.44 -13.23
CA ASP A 111 -19.09 0.05 -13.94
C ASP A 111 -20.08 1.22 -14.09
N GLN A 112 -20.00 2.20 -13.19
CA GLN A 112 -20.74 3.45 -13.22
C GLN A 112 -19.81 4.61 -12.94
N ALA A 113 -19.87 5.66 -13.76
CA ALA A 113 -19.10 6.87 -13.54
C ALA A 113 -19.47 7.49 -12.19
N ARG A 114 -18.44 7.75 -11.36
CA ARG A 114 -18.61 8.37 -10.04
C ARG A 114 -19.04 9.83 -10.15
N LEU A 115 -18.58 10.49 -11.20
CA LEU A 115 -18.90 11.87 -11.53
C LEU A 115 -18.72 12.08 -13.04
N LYS A 116 -19.44 13.06 -13.60
CA LYS A 116 -19.33 13.40 -15.02
C LYS A 116 -17.93 13.92 -15.33
N GLY A 117 -17.28 13.36 -16.35
CA GLY A 117 -15.88 13.67 -16.72
C GLY A 117 -14.81 12.80 -16.04
N TYR A 118 -15.22 11.89 -15.16
CA TYR A 118 -14.35 10.89 -14.52
C TYR A 118 -14.72 9.45 -14.94
N GLU A 119 -15.31 9.34 -16.14
CA GLU A 119 -15.82 8.09 -16.70
C GLU A 119 -14.69 7.10 -17.05
N GLU A 120 -13.53 7.62 -17.43
CA GLU A 120 -12.35 6.86 -17.87
C GLU A 120 -11.32 6.64 -16.75
N GLU A 121 -11.65 6.95 -15.50
CA GLU A 121 -10.70 6.75 -14.40
C GLU A 121 -10.44 5.27 -14.12
N TRP A 122 -9.19 4.95 -13.81
CA TRP A 122 -8.81 3.64 -13.30
C TRP A 122 -8.99 3.60 -11.79
N ILE A 123 -9.79 2.64 -11.33
CA ILE A 123 -10.05 2.40 -9.91
C ILE A 123 -9.39 1.09 -9.47
N LEU A 124 -8.88 1.09 -8.24
CA LEU A 124 -8.24 -0.07 -7.66
C LEU A 124 -9.28 -1.15 -7.40
N GLU A 125 -9.17 -2.28 -8.08
CA GLU A 125 -10.07 -3.43 -7.92
C GLU A 125 -9.57 -4.36 -6.83
N LYS A 126 -8.28 -4.69 -6.86
CA LYS A 126 -7.71 -5.73 -6.01
C LYS A 126 -6.24 -5.47 -5.73
N ILE A 127 -5.82 -5.85 -4.53
CA ILE A 127 -4.42 -5.85 -4.09
C ILE A 127 -3.99 -7.31 -3.83
N GLU A 128 -2.90 -7.75 -4.44
CA GLU A 128 -2.25 -9.04 -4.17
C GLU A 128 -0.85 -8.83 -3.60
N GLY A 129 -0.58 -9.40 -2.42
CA GLY A 129 0.70 -9.24 -1.73
C GLY A 129 0.60 -8.28 -0.56
N ASP A 130 1.61 -7.43 -0.38
CA ASP A 130 1.62 -6.45 0.71
C ASP A 130 0.61 -5.32 0.46
N ARG A 131 -0.41 -5.25 1.33
CA ARG A 131 -1.46 -4.22 1.28
C ARG A 131 -1.06 -2.90 1.92
N TYR A 132 -0.01 -2.89 2.72
CA TYR A 132 0.40 -1.72 3.52
C TYR A 132 1.74 -1.15 3.06
N GLY A 133 2.29 -1.67 1.97
CA GLY A 133 3.54 -1.17 1.38
C GLY A 133 4.71 -1.19 2.36
N GLY A 134 4.76 -2.22 3.20
CA GLY A 134 5.75 -2.42 4.24
C GLY A 134 5.47 -1.69 5.55
N SER A 135 4.34 -0.99 5.68
CA SER A 135 3.91 -0.42 6.96
C SER A 135 3.12 -1.40 7.81
N PRO A 136 3.12 -1.22 9.15
CA PRO A 136 2.17 -1.91 9.99
C PRO A 136 0.74 -1.53 9.58
N ALA A 137 -0.16 -2.51 9.66
CA ALA A 137 -1.59 -2.27 9.48
C ALA A 137 -2.05 -1.13 10.40
N PRO A 138 -3.03 -0.32 9.99
CA PRO A 138 -3.58 0.74 10.82
C PRO A 138 -4.03 0.14 12.15
N THR A 139 -3.33 0.48 13.23
CA THR A 139 -3.80 0.16 14.58
C THR A 139 -5.04 1.02 14.81
N SER A 140 -6.21 0.39 14.92
CA SER A 140 -7.48 1.05 15.14
C SER A 140 -7.45 1.86 16.45
N LYS A 141 -6.97 3.10 16.40
CA LYS A 141 -7.06 4.03 17.52
C LYS A 141 -7.54 5.42 17.14
N HIS A 142 -7.59 5.76 15.85
CA HIS A 142 -8.20 6.99 15.38
C HIS A 142 -9.23 6.71 14.28
N SER A 143 -10.38 6.15 14.68
CA SER A 143 -11.63 6.54 14.03
C SER A 143 -11.83 8.03 14.34
N SER A 144 -11.45 8.89 13.40
CA SER A 144 -11.74 10.32 13.49
C SER A 144 -13.27 10.49 13.53
N ASN A 145 -13.83 10.67 14.72
CA ASN A 145 -15.17 11.20 14.91
C ASN A 145 -15.10 12.71 14.63
N TYR A 146 -15.04 13.11 13.37
CA TYR A 146 -15.32 14.47 12.90
C TYR A 146 -16.00 14.44 11.51
#